data_AF-Q5WDR3-F1
#
_entry.id   AF-Q5WDR3-F1
#
_cell.length_a   1.000
_cell.length_b   1.000
_cell.length_c   1.000
_cell.angle_alpha   90.00
_cell.angle_beta   90.00
_cell.angle_gamma   90.00
#
_symmetry.space_group_name_H-M   'P 1'
#
loop_
_entity.id
_entity.type
_entity.pdbx_description
1 polymer ?
#
loop_
_entity_poly.entity_id
_entity_poly.type
_entity_poly.pdbx_seq_one_letter_code
_entity_poly.pdbx_strand_id
1 'polypeptide(L)'
;MANIISYIIGLAIAFQIITAMLLLILGKNTPFVILVNKLYEETPRGTYDKIMNAFYYAYFGIAVLLFQIAIERFGGIKGRLVFLLEGIGILVVLAILANIPHMF
;
A
#
# COMPACT_ATOMS: atom_id res chain seq x y z
N MET A 1 -17.29 0.43 -19.24
CA MET A 1 -15.90 0.80 -18.87
C MET A 1 -15.80 1.34 -17.45
N ALA A 2 -16.66 2.30 -17.03
CA ALA A 2 -16.63 2.86 -15.67
C ALA A 2 -16.63 1.80 -14.55
N ASN A 3 -17.44 0.74 -14.67
CA ASN A 3 -17.52 -0.33 -13.65
C ASN A 3 -16.26 -1.20 -13.53
N ILE A 4 -15.51 -1.39 -14.61
CA ILE A 4 -14.28 -2.21 -14.57
C ILE A 4 -13.15 -1.39 -13.94
N ILE A 5 -13.04 -0.11 -14.31
CA ILE A 5 -12.04 0.80 -13.77
C ILE A 5 -12.28 1.01 -12.27
N SER A 6 -13.53 1.25 -11.84
CA SER A 6 -13.86 1.38 -10.42
C SER A 6 -13.60 0.09 -9.64
N TYR A 7 -13.86 -1.08 -10.22
CA TYR A 7 -13.53 -2.37 -9.62
C TYR A 7 -12.02 -2.55 -9.44
N ILE A 8 -11.21 -2.25 -10.46
CA ILE A 8 -9.74 -2.34 -10.38
C ILE A 8 -9.18 -1.39 -9.32
N ILE A 9 -9.68 -0.15 -9.27
CA ILE A 9 -9.28 0.82 -8.24
C ILE A 9 -9.66 0.32 -6.84
N GLY A 10 -10.89 -0.19 -6.66
CA GLY A 10 -11.34 -0.77 -5.41
C GLY A 10 -10.47 -1.96 -4.97
N LEU A 11 -10.10 -2.83 -5.91
CA LEU A 11 -9.19 -3.94 -5.67
C LEU A 11 -7.81 -3.45 -5.22
N ALA A 12 -7.25 -2.45 -5.91
CA ALA A 12 -5.97 -1.85 -5.57
C ALA A 12 -5.97 -1.28 -4.15
N ILE A 13 -7.00 -0.51 -3.79
CA ILE A 13 -7.17 0.03 -2.44
C ILE A 13 -7.29 -1.11 -1.41
N ALA A 14 -8.07 -2.15 -1.69
CA ALA A 14 -8.24 -3.28 -0.78
C ALA A 14 -6.92 -4.02 -0.52
N PHE A 15 -6.12 -4.30 -1.56
CA PHE A 15 -4.82 -4.92 -1.41
C PHE A 15 -3.84 -4.05 -0.62
N GLN A 16 -3.85 -2.72 -0.81
CA GLN A 16 -3.02 -1.80 -0.03
C GLN A 16 -3.39 -1.85 1.46
N ILE A 17 -4.69 -1.82 1.77
CA ILE A 17 -5.18 -1.89 3.15
C ILE A 17 -4.81 -3.22 3.80
N ILE A 18 -5.06 -4.35 3.13
CA ILE A 18 -4.70 -5.68 3.62
C ILE A 18 -3.18 -5.75 3.89
N THR A 19 -2.37 -5.23 2.97
CA THR A 19 -0.91 -5.20 3.12
C THR A 19 -0.48 -4.35 4.30
N ALA A 20 -1.06 -3.16 4.47
CA ALA A 20 -0.81 -2.30 5.62
C ALA A 20 -1.16 -2.99 6.95
N MET A 21 -2.30 -3.70 7.00
CA MET A 21 -2.69 -4.48 8.19
C MET A 21 -1.71 -5.62 8.48
N LEU A 22 -1.29 -6.37 7.45
CA LEU A 22 -0.31 -7.44 7.60
C LEU A 22 1.05 -6.89 8.08
N LEU A 23 1.49 -5.74 7.55
CA LEU A 23 2.71 -5.07 7.97
C LEU A 23 2.65 -4.60 9.44
N LEU A 24 1.51 -4.06 9.87
CA LEU A 24 1.29 -3.64 11.26
C LEU A 24 1.41 -4.81 12.25
N ILE A 25 0.79 -5.94 11.93
CA ILE A 25 0.75 -7.13 12.79
C ILE A 25 2.11 -7.84 12.76
N LEU A 26 2.55 -8.23 11.56
CA LEU A 26 3.66 -9.14 11.38
C LEU A 26 5.01 -8.40 11.39
N GLY A 27 5.06 -7.16 10.91
CA GLY A 27 6.28 -6.36 10.81
C GLY A 27 7.12 -6.64 9.56
N LYS A 28 8.30 -6.00 9.48
CA LYS A 28 9.12 -5.95 8.26
C LYS A 28 9.78 -7.28 7.85
N ASN A 29 10.01 -8.19 8.80
CA ASN A 29 10.81 -9.41 8.57
C ASN A 29 9.94 -10.66 8.39
N THR A 30 8.86 -10.56 7.62
CA THR A 30 7.90 -11.65 7.51
C THR A 30 7.88 -12.25 6.11
N PRO A 31 7.54 -13.55 5.96
CA PRO A 31 7.51 -14.21 4.65
C PRO A 31 6.65 -13.47 3.63
N PHE A 32 5.56 -12.82 4.07
CA PHE A 32 4.71 -11.99 3.22
C PHE A 32 5.46 -10.79 2.64
N VAL A 33 6.15 -10.01 3.47
CA VAL A 33 6.91 -8.84 3.01
C VAL A 33 8.04 -9.24 2.09
N ILE A 34 8.71 -10.36 2.39
CA ILE A 34 9.76 -10.93 1.53
C ILE A 34 9.18 -11.33 0.17
N LEU A 35 8.01 -11.99 0.15
CA LEU A 35 7.34 -12.38 -1.08
C LEU A 35 6.93 -11.16 -1.91
N VAL A 36 6.31 -10.17 -1.26
CA VAL A 36 5.86 -8.94 -1.92
C VAL A 36 7.02 -8.15 -2.49
N ASN A 37 8.15 -8.05 -1.78
CA ASN A 37 9.34 -7.37 -2.28
C ASN A 37 10.02 -8.10 -3.44
N LYS A 38 9.84 -9.42 -3.59
CA LYS A 38 10.30 -10.16 -4.77
C LYS A 38 9.54 -9.83 -6.05
N LEU A 39 8.35 -9.22 -5.93
CA LEU A 39 7.60 -8.73 -7.09
C LEU A 39 8.17 -7.43 -7.65
N TYR A 40 9.03 -6.76 -6.88
CA TYR A 40 9.68 -5.53 -7.28
C TYR A 40 11.10 -5.81 -7.79
N GLU A 41 11.43 -5.23 -8.94
CA GLU A 41 12.75 -5.28 -9.56
C GLU A 41 13.36 -3.87 -9.56
N GLU A 42 14.51 -3.69 -8.90
CA GLU A 42 15.18 -2.38 -8.80
C GLU A 42 15.66 -1.87 -10.16
N THR A 43 16.15 -2.79 -11.02
CA THR A 43 16.67 -2.44 -12.35
C THR A 43 15.86 -3.12 -13.46
N PRO A 44 14.63 -2.65 -13.76
CA PRO A 44 13.77 -3.30 -14.72
C PRO A 44 14.37 -3.20 -16.14
N ARG A 45 14.76 -4.34 -16.72
CA ARG A 45 15.40 -4.41 -18.04
C ARG A 45 14.37 -4.66 -19.15
N GLY A 46 13.31 -5.40 -18.84
CA GLY A 46 12.25 -5.76 -19.78
C GLY A 46 10.93 -5.03 -19.55
N THR A 47 10.02 -5.14 -20.54
CA THR A 47 8.63 -4.65 -20.43
C THR A 47 7.87 -5.41 -19.33
N TYR A 48 8.16 -6.69 -19.16
CA TYR A 48 7.58 -7.51 -18.09
C TYR A 48 7.91 -6.95 -16.70
N ASP A 49 9.18 -6.65 -16.44
CA ASP A 49 9.64 -6.09 -15.16
C ASP A 49 8.96 -4.74 -14.87
N LYS A 50 8.80 -3.89 -15.89
CA LYS A 50 8.09 -2.60 -15.76
C LYS A 50 6.61 -2.80 -15.39
N ILE A 51 5.94 -3.79 -16.00
CA ILE A 51 4.54 -4.11 -15.68
C ILE A 51 4.44 -4.68 -14.26
N MET A 52 5.35 -5.56 -13.86
CA MET A 52 5.37 -6.11 -12.50
C MET A 52 5.64 -5.03 -11.46
N ASN A 53 6.55 -4.09 -11.72
CA ASN A 53 6.76 -2.95 -10.83
C ASN A 53 5.51 -2.05 -10.74
N ALA A 54 4.84 -1.78 -11.86
CA ALA A 54 3.59 -1.01 -11.84
C ALA A 54 2.51 -1.71 -11.03
N PHE A 55 2.38 -3.03 -11.18
CA PHE A 55 1.49 -3.85 -10.37
C PHE A 55 1.87 -3.82 -8.89
N TYR A 56 3.16 -4.00 -8.59
CA TYR A 56 3.68 -3.90 -7.23
C TYR A 56 3.27 -2.57 -6.58
N TYR A 57 3.54 -1.43 -7.21
CA TYR A 57 3.18 -0.14 -6.64
C TYR A 57 1.67 0.08 -6.53
N ALA A 58 0.90 -0.36 -7.52
CA ALA A 58 -0.56 -0.22 -7.51
C ALA A 58 -1.20 -0.97 -6.34
N TYR A 59 -0.74 -2.19 -6.04
CA TYR A 59 -1.41 -3.08 -5.08
C TYR A 59 -0.73 -3.19 -3.70
N PHE A 60 0.59 -3.00 -3.62
CA PHE A 60 1.36 -3.28 -2.39
C PHE A 60 2.36 -2.19 -1.99
N GLY A 61 2.99 -1.56 -2.98
CA GLY A 61 4.24 -0.83 -2.78
C GLY A 61 4.11 0.42 -1.91
N ILE A 62 2.98 1.12 -1.98
CA ILE A 62 2.73 2.31 -1.15
C ILE A 62 2.70 1.92 0.33
N ALA A 63 1.92 0.89 0.70
CA ALA A 63 1.85 0.41 2.08
C ALA A 63 3.21 -0.09 2.58
N VAL A 64 3.96 -0.82 1.76
CA VAL A 64 5.31 -1.31 2.11
C VAL A 64 6.29 -0.15 2.32
N LEU A 65 6.30 0.82 1.42
CA LEU A 65 7.20 1.96 1.46
C LEU A 65 6.93 2.86 2.68
N LEU A 66 5.68 3.21 2.93
CA LEU A 66 5.29 4.00 4.10
C LEU A 66 5.67 3.28 5.41
N PHE A 67 5.44 1.98 5.47
CA PHE A 67 5.83 1.18 6.63
C PHE A 67 7.35 1.16 6.84
N GLN A 68 8.13 0.96 5.78
CA GLN A 68 9.59 0.98 5.85
C GLN A 68 10.10 2.34 6.34
N ILE A 69 9.61 3.44 5.76
CA ILE A 69 9.96 4.81 6.17
C ILE A 69 9.63 5.04 7.65
N ALA A 70 8.44 4.65 8.10
CA ALA A 70 8.03 4.82 9.49
C ALA A 70 8.91 4.02 10.47
N ILE A 71 9.24 2.78 10.11
CA ILE A 71 10.12 1.91 10.93
C ILE A 71 11.55 2.41 10.94
N GLU A 72 12.09 2.87 9.82
CA GLU A 72 13.45 3.41 9.73
C GLU A 72 13.59 4.71 10.50
N ARG A 73 12.58 5.59 10.46
CA ARG A 73 12.63 6.90 11.10
C ARG A 73 12.36 6.86 12.61
N PHE A 74 11.39 6.07 13.05
CA PHE A 74 10.92 6.11 14.44
C PHE A 74 11.27 4.86 15.25
N GLY A 75 11.65 3.76 14.58
CA GLY A 75 12.07 2.51 15.19
C GLY A 75 10.92 1.67 15.76
N GLY A 76 11.05 0.34 15.62
CA GLY A 76 10.25 -0.66 16.34
C GLY A 76 8.76 -0.35 16.47
N ILE A 77 8.27 -0.27 17.71
CA ILE A 77 6.85 -0.05 18.04
C ILE A 77 6.40 1.38 17.71
N LYS A 78 7.26 2.38 17.91
CA LYS A 78 6.92 3.78 17.62
C LYS A 78 6.67 3.98 16.13
N GLY A 79 7.50 3.37 15.27
CA GLY A 79 7.27 3.36 13.82
C GLY A 79 5.94 2.71 13.43
N ARG A 80 5.55 1.60 14.07
CA ARG A 80 4.24 0.98 13.83
C ARG A 80 3.07 1.89 14.21
N LEU A 81 3.17 2.61 15.33
CA LEU A 81 2.14 3.56 15.76
C LEU A 81 2.02 4.75 14.79
N VAL A 82 3.15 5.31 14.34
CA VAL A 82 3.15 6.38 13.34
C VAL A 82 2.53 5.89 12.04
N PHE A 83 2.91 4.71 11.55
CA PHE A 83 2.33 4.11 10.36
C PHE A 83 0.82 3.87 10.49
N LEU A 84 0.34 3.43 11.66
CA LEU A 84 -1.09 3.30 11.93
C LEU A 84 -1.81 4.66 11.81
N LEU A 85 -1.24 5.72 12.39
CA LEU A 85 -1.80 7.07 12.32
C LEU A 85 -1.81 7.61 10.88
N GLU A 86 -0.75 7.37 10.11
CA GLU A 86 -0.70 7.69 8.67
C GLU A 86 -1.80 6.95 7.91
N GLY A 87 -1.99 5.65 8.18
CA GLY A 87 -3.06 4.85 7.59
C GLY A 87 -4.46 5.39 7.92
N ILE A 88 -4.71 5.77 9.18
CA ILE A 88 -5.97 6.40 9.59
C ILE A 88 -6.19 7.71 8.84
N GLY A 89 -5.16 8.55 8.71
CA GLY A 89 -5.23 9.80 7.95
C GLY A 89 -5.61 9.58 6.48
N ILE A 90 -5.01 8.58 5.83
CA ILE A 90 -5.32 8.21 4.44
C ILE A 90 -6.79 7.74 4.33
N LEU A 91 -7.26 6.90 5.25
CA LEU A 91 -8.64 6.41 5.23
C LEU A 91 -9.67 7.54 5.40
N VAL A 92 -9.38 8.52 6.26
CA VAL A 92 -10.24 9.69 6.44
C VAL A 92 -10.31 10.52 5.15
N VAL A 93 -9.16 10.77 4.50
CA VAL A 93 -9.13 11.49 3.21
C VAL A 93 -9.91 10.73 2.14
N LEU A 94 -9.73 9.42 2.03
CA LEU A 94 -10.47 8.58 1.07
C LEU A 94 -11.98 8.61 1.34
N ALA A 95 -12.39 8.57 2.61
CA ALA A 95 -13.80 8.66 2.99
C ALA A 95 -14.40 10.02 2.61
N ILE A 96 -13.67 11.12 2.82
CA ILE A 96 -14.09 12.45 2.39
C ILE A 96 -14.26 12.47 0.86
N LEU A 97 -13.23 12.05 0.11
CA LEU A 97 -13.25 12.05 -1.36
C LEU A 97 -14.41 11.22 -1.93
N ALA A 98 -14.68 10.05 -1.34
CA ALA A 98 -15.78 9.20 -1.74
C ALA A 98 -17.17 9.83 -1.49
N ASN A 99 -17.28 10.72 -0.50
CA ASN A 99 -18.53 11.38 -0.14
C ASN A 99 -18.74 12.74 -0.82
N ILE A 100 -17.72 13.35 -1.44
CA ILE A 100 -17.86 14.62 -2.20
C ILE A 100 -19.05 14.61 -3.18
N PRO A 101 -19.29 13.55 -3.98
CA PRO A 101 -20.43 13.52 -4.91
C PRO A 101 -21.80 13.52 -4.24
N HIS A 102 -21.89 13.26 -2.93
CA HIS A 102 -23.12 13.25 -2.14
C HIS A 102 -23.31 14.55 -1.33
N MET A 103 -22.34 15.46 -1.37
CA MET A 103 -22.39 16.75 -0.65
C MET A 103 -22.97 17.90 -1.49
N PHE A 104 -23.27 17.66 -2.78
CA PHE A 104 -23.88 18.59 -3.72
C PHE A 104 -25.17 17.99 -4.29
#